data_AF-A0A7C4ZN32-F1
#
_entry.id   AF-A0A7C4ZN32-F1
#
_cell.length_a   1.000
_cell.length_b   1.000
_cell.length_c   1.000
_cell.angle_alpha   90.00
_cell.angle_beta   90.00
_cell.angle_gamma   90.00
#
_symmetry.space_group_name_H-M   'P 1'
#
loop_
_entity.id
_entity.type
_entity.pdbx_description
1 polymer ?
#
loop_
_entity_poly.entity_id
_entity_poly.type
_entity_poly.pdbx_seq_one_letter_code
_entity_poly.pdbx_strand_id
1 'polypeptide(L)'
;MTTANLWSEVLKMLQHQMTKATFQTWLENTTAQEEDGRLIVSTANSFGQDWLDNRLRSTVELAVETVFGRKLPVEFRVAENSGYQPELFFTGTYRDAYNAIVQPDKQHYCSRYFHQQWLPLLGPELWLLIWEMRTRCSWDWKTGEIRRDVVEATAQELGAAIGVSESTFWRLLRHEHASKFITRVGTKRRYSKTQSGTVNEKNIWRVRLDDPLIPADEERLKQQMSPCQFDR
;
A
#
# COMPACT_ATOMS: atom_id res chain seq x y z
N MET A 1 4.35 7.76 32.90
CA MET A 1 3.59 7.33 31.71
C MET A 1 2.68 6.19 32.12
N THR A 2 1.46 6.10 31.57
CA THR A 2 0.56 4.96 31.86
C THR A 2 0.99 3.72 31.07
N THR A 3 0.62 2.53 31.53
CA THR A 3 0.89 1.25 30.82
C THR A 3 0.34 1.27 29.40
N ALA A 4 -0.83 1.87 29.18
CA ALA A 4 -1.42 2.03 27.85
C ALA A 4 -0.56 2.87 26.89
N ASN A 5 0.07 3.95 27.40
CA ASN A 5 0.97 4.76 26.60
C ASN A 5 2.26 4.01 26.27
N LEU A 6 2.83 3.28 27.23
CA LEU A 6 4.01 2.45 27.01
C LEU A 6 3.72 1.32 26.01
N TRP A 7 2.56 0.68 26.13
CA TRP A 7 2.13 -0.34 25.18
C TRP A 7 1.97 0.21 23.77
N SER A 8 1.47 1.43 23.63
CA SER A 8 1.38 2.09 22.32
C SER A 8 2.74 2.30 21.66
N GLU A 9 3.79 2.60 22.45
CA GLU A 9 5.17 2.67 21.96
C GLU A 9 5.74 1.28 21.62
N VAL A 10 5.42 0.24 22.41
CA VAL A 10 5.76 -1.16 22.08
C VAL A 10 5.13 -1.55 20.74
N LEU A 11 3.85 -1.24 20.52
CA LEU A 11 3.16 -1.54 19.27
C LEU A 11 3.82 -0.84 18.07
N LYS A 12 4.19 0.44 18.19
CA LYS A 12 4.94 1.16 17.13
C LYS A 12 6.27 0.49 16.82
N MET A 13 7.01 0.07 17.86
CA MET A 13 8.28 -0.63 17.68
C MET A 13 8.08 -1.97 16.98
N LEU A 14 7.09 -2.77 17.40
CA LEU A 14 6.76 -4.06 16.79
C LEU A 14 6.28 -3.91 15.34
N GLN A 15 5.52 -2.86 15.03
CA GLN A 15 5.05 -2.57 13.67
C GLN A 15 6.20 -2.42 12.67
N HIS A 16 7.36 -1.93 13.11
CA HIS A 16 8.55 -1.81 12.26
C HIS A 16 9.34 -3.11 12.09
N GLN A 17 9.11 -4.13 12.93
CA GLN A 17 9.87 -5.39 12.93
C GLN A 17 9.20 -6.52 12.15
N MET A 18 7.94 -6.35 11.73
CA MET A 18 7.16 -7.38 11.04
C MET A 18 6.35 -6.81 9.89
N THR A 19 5.70 -7.69 9.13
CA THR A 19 4.80 -7.24 8.06
C THR A 19 3.57 -6.56 8.65
N LYS A 20 3.00 -5.57 7.94
CA LYS A 20 1.76 -4.92 8.38
C LYS A 20 0.63 -5.93 8.57
N ALA A 21 0.50 -6.93 7.68
CA ALA A 21 -0.50 -7.98 7.82
C ALA A 21 -0.34 -8.73 9.16
N THR A 22 0.88 -9.17 9.51
CA THR A 22 1.15 -9.81 10.80
C THR A 22 0.78 -8.90 11.97
N PHE A 23 1.17 -7.63 11.93
CA PHE A 23 0.87 -6.68 12.99
C PHE A 23 -0.64 -6.43 13.14
N GLN A 24 -1.36 -6.17 12.06
CA GLN A 24 -2.80 -5.88 12.08
C GLN A 24 -3.62 -7.07 12.55
N THR A 25 -3.27 -8.28 12.10
CA THR A 25 -3.99 -9.49 12.51
C THR A 25 -3.78 -9.80 13.99
N TRP A 26 -2.56 -9.66 14.51
CA TRP A 26 -2.22 -10.20 15.84
C TRP A 26 -2.01 -9.16 16.95
N LEU A 27 -1.62 -7.92 16.63
CA LEU A 27 -1.14 -6.94 17.62
C LEU A 27 -1.92 -5.63 17.62
N GLU A 28 -2.42 -5.14 16.48
CA GLU A 28 -3.01 -3.79 16.36
C GLU A 28 -4.15 -3.53 17.35
N ASN A 29 -5.00 -4.53 17.58
CA ASN A 29 -6.15 -4.42 18.49
C ASN A 29 -5.89 -4.99 19.89
N THR A 30 -4.61 -5.23 20.25
CA THR A 30 -4.26 -5.71 21.58
C THR A 30 -4.16 -4.56 22.57
N THR A 31 -4.58 -4.81 23.81
CA THR A 31 -4.41 -3.86 24.91
C THR A 31 -3.53 -4.50 25.97
N ALA A 32 -2.84 -3.68 26.77
CA ALA A 32 -1.99 -4.20 27.84
C ALA A 32 -2.25 -3.49 29.17
N GLN A 33 -2.25 -4.28 30.23
CA GLN A 33 -2.37 -3.84 31.61
C GLN A 33 -1.31 -4.53 32.46
N GLU A 34 -0.82 -3.85 33.49
CA GLU A 34 0.11 -4.45 34.44
C GLU A 34 -0.69 -5.01 35.62
N GLU A 35 -0.49 -6.29 35.93
CA GLU A 35 -1.15 -7.01 37.02
C GLU A 35 -0.11 -7.91 37.69
N ASP A 36 0.00 -7.86 39.03
CA ASP A 36 0.91 -8.69 39.82
C ASP A 36 2.36 -8.78 39.31
N GLY A 37 2.91 -7.66 38.83
CA GLY A 37 4.28 -7.59 38.31
C GLY A 37 4.47 -8.27 36.95
N ARG A 38 3.39 -8.46 36.19
CA ARG A 38 3.39 -8.99 34.81
C ARG A 38 2.62 -8.06 33.89
N LEU A 39 2.91 -8.14 32.59
CA LEU A 39 2.15 -7.44 31.56
C LEU A 39 1.12 -8.41 30.96
N ILE A 40 -0.15 -8.16 31.24
CA ILE A 40 -1.26 -8.89 30.64
C ILE A 40 -1.61 -8.23 29.31
N VAL A 41 -1.41 -8.94 28.21
CA VAL A 41 -1.75 -8.50 26.86
C VAL A 41 -3.05 -9.18 26.42
N SER A 42 -4.11 -8.39 26.34
CA SER A 42 -5.42 -8.84 25.92
C SER A 42 -5.49 -8.95 24.39
N THR A 43 -5.86 -10.12 23.92
CA THR A 43 -5.99 -10.49 22.51
C THR A 43 -7.47 -10.65 22.13
N ALA A 44 -7.75 -10.58 20.83
CA ALA A 44 -9.13 -10.65 20.34
C ALA A 44 -9.76 -12.05 20.47
N ASN A 45 -8.98 -13.12 20.50
CA ASN A 45 -9.46 -14.51 20.59
C ASN A 45 -8.34 -15.44 21.09
N SER A 46 -8.70 -16.67 21.49
CA SER A 46 -7.75 -17.68 22.00
C SER A 46 -6.69 -18.06 20.97
N PHE A 47 -7.02 -18.02 19.68
CA PHE A 47 -6.04 -18.28 18.63
C PHE A 47 -4.96 -17.18 18.57
N GLY A 48 -5.34 -15.91 18.70
CA GLY A 48 -4.40 -14.81 18.78
C GLY A 48 -3.52 -14.87 20.02
N GLN A 49 -4.08 -15.31 21.14
CA GLN A 49 -3.31 -15.66 22.34
C GLN A 49 -2.26 -16.73 22.02
N ASP A 50 -2.68 -17.90 21.54
CA ASP A 50 -1.77 -19.03 21.24
C ASP A 50 -0.72 -18.67 20.18
N TRP A 51 -1.11 -17.91 19.15
CA TRP A 51 -0.22 -17.52 18.07
C TRP A 51 0.85 -16.55 18.55
N LEU A 52 0.46 -15.52 19.32
CA LEU A 52 1.42 -14.58 19.92
C LEU A 52 2.35 -15.29 20.89
N ASP A 53 1.79 -16.17 21.72
CA ASP A 53 2.55 -16.96 22.69
C ASP A 53 3.63 -17.81 22.00
N ASN A 54 3.25 -18.57 20.96
CA ASN A 54 4.17 -19.50 20.31
C ASN A 54 5.15 -18.84 19.32
N ARG A 55 4.81 -17.70 18.72
CA ARG A 55 5.61 -17.10 17.63
C ARG A 55 6.23 -15.75 17.94
N LEU A 56 5.57 -14.92 18.74
CA LEU A 56 6.02 -13.54 18.99
C LEU A 56 6.35 -13.26 20.45
N ARG A 57 6.18 -14.20 21.39
CA ARG A 57 6.49 -14.01 22.80
C ARG A 57 7.84 -13.34 23.02
N SER A 58 8.92 -13.93 22.52
CA SER A 58 10.27 -13.38 22.74
C SER A 58 10.45 -12.00 22.11
N THR A 59 9.85 -11.75 20.95
CA THR A 59 9.89 -10.44 20.27
C THR A 59 9.13 -9.38 21.07
N VAL A 60 7.95 -9.73 21.59
CA VAL A 60 7.13 -8.85 22.42
C VAL A 60 7.82 -8.58 23.76
N GLU A 61 8.35 -9.60 24.42
CA GLU A 61 9.10 -9.45 25.68
C GLU A 61 10.32 -8.53 25.51
N LEU A 62 11.07 -8.68 24.41
CA LEU A 62 12.21 -7.81 24.11
C LEU A 62 11.77 -6.36 23.85
N ALA A 63 10.68 -6.15 23.11
CA ALA A 63 10.13 -4.82 22.85
C ALA A 63 9.61 -4.17 24.15
N VAL A 64 8.94 -4.95 25.00
CA VAL A 64 8.50 -4.53 26.33
C VAL A 64 9.70 -4.15 27.20
N GLU A 65 10.75 -4.97 27.27
CA GLU A 65 11.96 -4.65 28.03
C GLU A 65 12.60 -3.33 27.55
N THR A 66 12.66 -3.14 26.23
CA THR A 66 13.22 -1.93 25.62
C THR A 66 12.43 -0.66 25.98
N VAL A 67 11.10 -0.73 25.92
CA VAL A 67 10.22 0.43 26.13
C VAL A 67 9.96 0.70 27.61
N PHE A 68 9.78 -0.35 28.42
CA PHE A 68 9.52 -0.24 29.86
C PHE A 68 10.82 -0.05 30.67
N GLY A 69 11.99 -0.33 30.08
CA GLY A 69 13.29 -0.22 30.73
C GLY A 69 13.53 -1.27 31.82
N ARG A 70 12.71 -2.32 31.87
CA ARG A 70 12.82 -3.44 32.81
C ARG A 70 12.23 -4.71 32.20
N LYS A 71 12.74 -5.87 32.63
CA LYS A 71 12.13 -7.16 32.28
C LYS A 71 10.79 -7.31 32.98
N LEU A 72 9.73 -7.41 32.18
CA LEU A 72 8.37 -7.63 32.64
C LEU A 72 7.83 -8.87 31.93
N PRO A 73 7.52 -9.97 32.66
CA PRO A 73 6.95 -11.17 32.04
C PRO A 73 5.65 -10.83 31.32
N VAL A 74 5.49 -11.32 30.09
CA VAL A 74 4.30 -11.07 29.27
C VAL A 74 3.38 -12.27 29.33
N GLU A 75 2.10 -12.04 29.59
CA GLU A 75 1.06 -13.07 29.58
C GLU A 75 -0.04 -12.65 28.61
N PHE A 76 -0.31 -13.49 27.61
CA PHE A 76 -1.41 -13.23 26.67
C PHE A 76 -2.70 -13.82 27.24
N ARG A 77 -3.80 -13.05 27.19
CA ARG A 77 -5.16 -13.49 27.59
C ARG A 77 -6.18 -13.09 26.53
N VAL A 78 -7.33 -13.74 26.49
CA VAL A 78 -8.45 -13.34 25.61
C VAL A 78 -9.27 -12.25 26.30
N ALA A 79 -9.60 -11.18 25.57
CA ALA A 79 -10.51 -10.16 26.09
C ALA A 79 -11.92 -10.75 26.28
N GLU A 80 -12.54 -10.53 27.44
CA GLU A 80 -13.81 -11.18 27.86
C GLU A 80 -15.05 -10.84 26.99
N ASN A 81 -14.93 -10.02 25.94
CA ASN A 81 -16.08 -9.46 25.19
C ASN A 81 -16.10 -9.71 23.67
N SER A 82 -15.32 -10.65 23.12
CA SER A 82 -15.42 -10.99 21.69
C SER A 82 -16.32 -12.19 21.43
N GLY A 83 -17.63 -11.93 21.24
CA GLY A 83 -18.60 -12.94 20.78
C GLY A 83 -18.33 -13.48 19.35
N TYR A 84 -17.28 -12.98 18.69
CA TYR A 84 -16.81 -13.47 17.40
C TYR A 84 -15.50 -14.24 17.58
N GLN A 85 -15.61 -15.56 17.57
CA GLN A 85 -14.49 -16.50 17.52
C GLN A 85 -14.48 -17.12 16.11
N PRO A 86 -13.57 -16.72 15.20
CA PRO A 86 -13.47 -17.39 13.91
C PRO A 86 -13.09 -18.86 14.13
N GLU A 87 -13.85 -19.80 13.56
CA GLU A 87 -13.55 -21.24 13.69
C GLU A 87 -12.46 -21.73 12.72
N LEU A 88 -12.20 -20.98 11.65
CA LEU A 88 -11.28 -21.37 10.58
C LEU A 88 -10.27 -20.25 10.30
N PHE A 89 -8.99 -20.59 10.38
CA PHE A 89 -7.87 -19.72 10.03
C PHE A 89 -7.02 -20.38 8.96
N PHE A 90 -6.75 -19.66 7.87
CA PHE A 90 -5.91 -20.14 6.78
C PHE A 90 -4.69 -19.23 6.62
N THR A 91 -3.52 -19.82 6.43
CA THR A 91 -2.31 -19.11 6.05
C THR A 91 -1.75 -19.75 4.80
N GLY A 92 -1.47 -18.94 3.77
CA GLY A 92 -0.73 -19.40 2.60
C GLY A 92 0.72 -19.64 2.99
N THR A 93 1.28 -20.79 2.63
CA THR A 93 2.71 -21.06 2.77
C THR A 93 3.30 -21.38 1.40
N TYR A 94 4.46 -20.80 1.13
CA TYR A 94 5.28 -21.20 0.00
C TYR A 94 6.08 -22.44 0.39
N ARG A 95 6.07 -23.47 -0.45
CA ARG A 95 6.67 -24.79 -0.15
C ARG A 95 8.21 -24.79 -0.22
N ASP A 96 8.81 -23.74 -0.78
CA ASP A 96 10.17 -23.77 -1.31
C ASP A 96 10.75 -22.35 -1.46
N ALA A 97 12.06 -22.21 -1.19
CA ALA A 97 12.80 -20.94 -1.22
C ALA A 97 12.70 -20.20 -2.57
N TYR A 98 12.48 -20.93 -3.66
CA TYR A 98 12.20 -20.38 -4.98
C TYR A 98 11.00 -19.42 -4.98
N ASN A 99 9.90 -19.82 -4.34
CA ASN A 99 8.66 -19.05 -4.33
C ASN A 99 8.76 -17.79 -3.45
N ALA A 100 9.62 -17.78 -2.43
CA ALA A 100 9.94 -16.58 -1.66
C ALA A 100 10.68 -15.51 -2.49
N ILE A 101 11.46 -15.95 -3.49
CA ILE A 101 12.15 -15.07 -4.44
C ILE A 101 11.19 -14.61 -5.53
N VAL A 102 10.44 -15.54 -6.15
CA VAL A 102 9.58 -15.26 -7.31
C VAL A 102 8.30 -14.51 -6.93
N GLN A 103 7.71 -14.81 -5.78
CA GLN A 103 6.48 -14.18 -5.28
C GLN A 103 5.35 -14.21 -6.34
N PRO A 104 4.92 -15.41 -6.78
CA PRO A 104 3.99 -15.57 -7.91
C PRO A 104 2.57 -15.03 -7.67
N ASP A 105 2.24 -14.73 -6.41
CA ASP A 105 1.02 -14.07 -5.96
C ASP A 105 1.03 -12.56 -6.23
N LYS A 106 2.21 -11.94 -6.41
CA LYS A 106 2.35 -10.53 -6.75
C LYS A 106 2.06 -10.30 -8.23
N GLN A 107 0.79 -10.47 -8.56
CA GLN A 107 0.28 -10.35 -9.91
C GLN A 107 -0.15 -8.93 -10.22
N HIS A 108 -0.09 -8.65 -11.51
CA HIS A 108 -0.32 -7.35 -12.09
C HIS A 108 -1.49 -7.45 -13.05
N TYR A 109 -2.59 -6.80 -12.71
CA TYR A 109 -3.82 -6.83 -13.49
C TYR A 109 -4.01 -5.54 -14.28
N CYS A 110 -4.58 -5.66 -15.47
CA CYS A 110 -5.05 -4.53 -16.26
C CYS A 110 -6.34 -4.93 -16.98
N SER A 111 -7.13 -3.94 -17.42
CA SER A 111 -8.31 -4.25 -18.22
C SER A 111 -7.89 -4.78 -19.59
N ARG A 112 -8.75 -5.64 -20.16
CA ARG A 112 -8.57 -6.12 -21.53
C ARG A 112 -8.54 -4.97 -22.54
N TYR A 113 -9.28 -3.89 -22.28
CA TYR A 113 -9.33 -2.72 -23.16
C TYR A 113 -8.00 -1.97 -23.19
N PHE A 114 -7.40 -1.72 -22.02
CA PHE A 114 -6.07 -1.12 -21.91
C PHE A 114 -4.98 -1.98 -22.57
N HIS A 115 -5.07 -3.30 -22.42
CA HIS A 115 -4.14 -4.19 -23.09
C HIS A 115 -4.33 -4.22 -24.62
N GLN A 116 -5.55 -4.42 -25.11
CA GLN A 116 -5.78 -4.68 -26.54
C GLN A 116 -5.87 -3.42 -27.40
N GLN A 117 -6.45 -2.34 -26.89
CA GLN A 117 -6.69 -1.11 -27.67
C GLN A 117 -5.58 -0.08 -27.50
N TRP A 118 -5.02 0.03 -26.29
CA TRP A 118 -4.01 1.04 -25.99
C TRP A 118 -2.58 0.60 -26.24
N LEU A 119 -2.21 -0.66 -26.01
CA LEU A 119 -0.84 -1.14 -26.26
C LEU A 119 -0.35 -0.83 -27.70
N PRO A 120 -1.14 -1.04 -28.77
CA PRO A 120 -0.70 -0.71 -30.13
C PRO A 120 -0.47 0.79 -30.38
N LEU A 121 -1.18 1.66 -29.66
CA LEU A 121 -1.09 3.12 -29.83
C LEU A 121 0.00 3.75 -28.94
N LEU A 122 0.26 3.16 -27.77
CA LEU A 122 1.24 3.67 -26.81
C LEU A 122 2.65 3.13 -27.05
N GLY A 123 2.74 1.92 -27.62
CA GLY A 123 3.96 1.13 -27.58
C GLY A 123 4.22 0.53 -26.19
N PRO A 124 5.10 -0.49 -26.11
CA PRO A 124 5.30 -1.27 -24.89
C PRO A 124 5.86 -0.44 -23.73
N GLU A 125 6.76 0.51 -23.98
CA GLU A 125 7.44 1.25 -22.92
C GLU A 125 6.51 2.24 -22.22
N LEU A 126 5.69 2.99 -22.99
CA LEU A 126 4.73 3.92 -22.39
C LEU A 126 3.56 3.16 -21.74
N TRP A 127 3.13 2.05 -22.34
CA TRP A 127 2.13 1.17 -21.75
C TRP A 127 2.58 0.66 -20.39
N LEU A 128 3.82 0.15 -20.28
CA LEU A 128 4.42 -0.30 -19.03
C LEU A 128 4.54 0.83 -18.01
N LEU A 129 4.93 2.04 -18.45
CA LEU A 129 5.03 3.20 -17.58
C LEU A 129 3.68 3.57 -16.94
N ILE A 130 2.62 3.65 -17.76
CA ILE A 130 1.27 3.96 -17.29
C ILE A 130 0.79 2.87 -16.33
N TRP A 131 1.01 1.62 -16.70
CA TRP A 131 0.65 0.46 -15.89
C TRP A 131 1.36 0.47 -14.52
N GLU A 132 2.66 0.74 -14.49
CA GLU A 132 3.46 0.83 -13.27
C GLU A 132 2.98 1.99 -12.38
N MET A 133 2.78 3.18 -12.96
CA MET A 133 2.25 4.33 -12.23
C MET A 133 0.87 4.05 -11.62
N ARG A 134 -0.03 3.41 -12.38
CA ARG A 134 -1.36 3.02 -11.89
C ARG A 134 -1.27 2.03 -10.74
N THR A 135 -0.42 1.01 -10.85
CA THR A 135 -0.23 0.01 -9.80
C THR A 135 0.22 0.68 -8.49
N ARG A 136 1.16 1.63 -8.58
CA ARG A 136 1.63 2.39 -7.41
C ARG A 136 0.57 3.33 -6.82
N CYS A 137 -0.23 3.97 -7.67
CA CYS A 137 -1.28 4.91 -7.26
C CYS A 137 -2.56 4.23 -6.76
N SER A 138 -2.90 3.05 -7.27
CA SER A 138 -4.15 2.36 -6.95
C SER A 138 -4.05 1.51 -5.69
N TRP A 139 -2.88 0.96 -5.40
CA TRP A 139 -2.74 -0.06 -4.39
C TRP A 139 -1.52 0.17 -3.52
N ASP A 140 -1.70 0.06 -2.20
CA ASP A 140 -0.57 -0.10 -1.31
C ASP A 140 -0.33 -1.58 -1.05
N TRP A 141 0.67 -2.13 -1.73
CA TRP A 141 1.04 -3.54 -1.61
C TRP A 141 1.53 -3.93 -0.23
N LYS A 142 1.82 -2.95 0.64
CA LYS A 142 2.14 -3.19 2.04
C LYS A 142 0.89 -3.19 2.94
N THR A 143 -0.24 -2.62 2.51
CA THR A 143 -1.43 -2.43 3.35
C THR A 143 -2.71 -3.10 2.86
N GLY A 144 -2.78 -3.51 1.59
CA GLY A 144 -3.97 -4.16 1.02
C GLY A 144 -5.16 -3.22 0.78
N GLU A 145 -5.00 -1.91 0.99
CA GLU A 145 -6.05 -0.90 0.82
C GLU A 145 -5.87 -0.11 -0.48
N ILE A 146 -6.98 0.49 -0.97
CA ILE A 146 -6.93 1.52 -2.01
C ILE A 146 -6.14 2.71 -1.45
N ARG A 147 -5.02 3.04 -2.08
CA ARG A 147 -4.11 4.10 -1.64
C ARG A 147 -4.81 5.46 -1.83
N ARG A 148 -5.01 6.24 -0.76
CA ARG A 148 -5.69 7.56 -0.78
C ARG A 148 -4.75 8.77 -0.81
N ASP A 149 -3.45 8.53 -0.64
CA ASP A 149 -2.43 9.56 -0.48
C ASP A 149 -1.48 9.69 -1.68
N VAL A 150 -0.70 10.77 -1.69
CA VAL A 150 0.28 11.09 -2.74
C VAL A 150 1.42 10.06 -2.74
N VAL A 151 1.69 9.46 -3.91
CA VAL A 151 2.86 8.59 -4.11
C VAL A 151 4.07 9.46 -4.43
N GLU A 152 5.14 9.31 -3.64
CA GLU A 152 6.45 9.90 -3.95
C GLU A 152 7.28 8.88 -4.74
N ALA A 153 7.84 9.32 -5.86
CA ALA A 153 8.76 8.53 -6.69
C ALA A 153 9.66 9.47 -7.51
N THR A 154 10.86 9.01 -7.82
CA THR A 154 11.78 9.69 -8.75
C THR A 154 11.59 9.18 -10.18
N ALA A 155 12.00 9.98 -11.15
CA ALA A 155 12.01 9.58 -12.56
C ALA A 155 12.94 8.37 -12.80
N GLN A 156 14.06 8.30 -12.06
CA GLN A 156 14.98 7.15 -12.11
C GLN A 156 14.33 5.87 -11.58
N GLU A 157 13.63 5.92 -10.44
CA GLU A 157 12.94 4.75 -9.88
C GLU A 157 11.84 4.22 -10.80
N LEU A 158 11.08 5.11 -11.42
CA LEU A 158 10.01 4.73 -12.36
C LEU A 158 10.59 4.20 -13.68
N GLY A 159 11.65 4.81 -14.19
CA GLY A 159 12.35 4.32 -15.38
C GLY A 159 12.95 2.93 -15.15
N ALA A 160 13.67 2.74 -14.03
CA ALA A 160 14.28 1.46 -13.68
C ALA A 160 13.25 0.34 -13.52
N ALA A 161 12.07 0.64 -12.96
CA ALA A 161 10.99 -0.33 -12.79
C ALA A 161 10.47 -0.93 -14.12
N ILE A 162 10.59 -0.18 -15.21
CA ILE A 162 10.21 -0.65 -16.56
C ILE A 162 11.43 -0.93 -17.45
N GLY A 163 12.64 -0.95 -16.87
CA GLY A 163 13.88 -1.27 -17.58
C GLY A 163 14.42 -0.18 -18.50
N VAL A 164 14.09 1.10 -18.28
CA VAL A 164 14.53 2.22 -19.13
C VAL A 164 15.31 3.30 -18.35
N SER A 165 16.09 4.10 -19.06
CA SER A 165 16.80 5.24 -18.47
C SER A 165 15.87 6.38 -18.08
N GLU A 166 16.33 7.25 -17.17
CA GLU A 166 15.61 8.47 -16.79
C GLU A 166 15.29 9.36 -18.01
N SER A 167 16.23 9.49 -18.95
CA SER A 167 16.02 10.24 -20.20
C SER A 167 14.88 9.64 -21.04
N THR A 168 14.77 8.31 -21.04
CA THR A 168 13.68 7.60 -21.73
C THR A 168 12.36 7.82 -21.02
N PHE A 169 12.32 7.78 -19.69
CA PHE A 169 11.13 8.15 -18.91
C PHE A 169 10.59 9.53 -19.31
N TRP A 170 11.44 10.56 -19.34
CA TRP A 170 11.03 11.91 -19.73
C TRP A 170 10.63 12.01 -21.21
N ARG A 171 11.18 11.16 -22.08
CA ARG A 171 10.74 11.03 -23.48
C ARG A 171 9.33 10.43 -23.57
N LEU A 172 9.04 9.38 -22.80
CA LEU A 172 7.73 8.71 -22.80
C LEU A 172 6.60 9.66 -22.36
N LEU A 173 6.84 10.55 -21.38
CA LEU A 173 5.85 11.54 -20.96
C LEU A 173 5.52 12.60 -22.03
N ARG A 174 6.34 12.73 -23.07
CA ARG A 174 6.10 13.62 -24.21
C ARG A 174 5.35 12.94 -25.37
N HIS A 175 5.00 11.67 -25.23
CA HIS A 175 4.21 10.95 -26.23
C HIS A 175 2.83 11.57 -26.41
N GLU A 176 2.31 11.56 -27.64
CA GLU A 176 1.04 12.22 -28.00
C GLU A 176 -0.15 11.80 -27.14
N HIS A 177 -0.17 10.53 -26.71
CA HIS A 177 -1.24 9.96 -25.90
C HIS A 177 -0.94 9.94 -24.39
N ALA A 178 0.27 10.29 -23.95
CA ALA A 178 0.62 10.25 -22.52
C ALA A 178 -0.31 11.14 -21.67
N SER A 179 -0.69 12.30 -22.21
CA SER A 179 -1.58 13.27 -21.55
C SER A 179 -2.99 12.74 -21.27
N LYS A 180 -3.48 11.71 -22.00
CA LYS A 180 -4.77 11.06 -21.71
C LYS A 180 -4.75 10.27 -20.39
N PHE A 181 -3.56 9.90 -19.91
CA PHE A 181 -3.35 9.13 -18.70
C PHE A 181 -2.66 9.93 -17.60
N ILE A 182 -1.67 10.76 -17.94
CA ILE A 182 -0.76 11.41 -17.00
C ILE A 182 -0.80 12.91 -17.27
N THR A 183 -1.28 13.67 -16.28
CA THR A 183 -1.42 15.13 -16.40
C THR A 183 -0.63 15.84 -15.31
N ARG A 184 0.07 16.91 -15.68
CA ARG A 184 0.77 17.76 -14.71
C ARG A 184 -0.26 18.70 -14.07
N VAL A 185 -0.43 18.62 -12.74
CA VAL A 185 -1.48 19.38 -12.02
C VAL A 185 -0.98 20.75 -11.56
N GLY A 186 0.32 20.88 -11.29
CA GLY A 186 0.93 22.16 -10.93
C GLY A 186 2.09 21.99 -9.95
N THR A 187 2.60 23.12 -9.51
CA THR A 187 3.68 23.21 -8.55
C THR A 187 3.19 23.87 -7.26
N LYS A 188 3.26 23.15 -6.13
CA LYS A 188 2.87 23.70 -4.82
C LYS A 188 4.04 24.51 -4.24
N ARG A 189 3.87 25.82 -4.08
CA ARG A 189 4.78 26.67 -3.27
C ARG A 189 4.58 26.35 -1.79
N ARG A 190 5.65 26.02 -1.06
CA ARG A 190 5.65 25.98 0.41
C ARG A 190 6.71 26.95 0.92
N TYR A 191 6.27 28.01 1.60
CA TYR A 191 7.17 28.93 2.29
C TYR A 191 7.71 28.23 3.56
N SER A 192 9.03 28.05 3.65
CA SER A 192 9.71 27.53 4.84
C SER A 192 10.31 28.70 5.63
N LYS A 193 9.96 28.84 6.91
CA LYS A 193 10.52 29.89 7.78
C LYS A 193 11.89 29.52 8.38
N THR A 194 12.40 28.30 8.16
CA THR A 194 13.60 27.78 8.83
C THR A 194 14.85 27.75 7.94
N GLN A 195 14.73 28.00 6.64
CA GLN A 195 15.86 28.12 5.71
C GLN A 195 15.63 29.33 4.81
N SER A 196 16.54 30.30 4.79
CA SER A 196 16.44 31.46 3.90
C SER A 196 16.57 31.02 2.44
N GLY A 197 15.43 30.77 1.79
CA GLY A 197 15.38 30.43 0.38
C GLY A 197 14.03 29.85 -0.04
N THR A 198 13.53 30.30 -1.18
CA THR A 198 12.39 29.68 -1.86
C THR A 198 12.83 28.31 -2.38
N VAL A 199 12.45 27.23 -1.70
CA VAL A 199 12.72 25.86 -2.17
C VAL A 199 11.82 25.58 -3.37
N ASN A 200 12.41 25.27 -4.53
CA ASN A 200 11.68 25.00 -5.77
C ASN A 200 10.85 23.70 -5.68
N GLU A 201 9.53 23.90 -5.61
CA GLU A 201 8.41 23.23 -6.28
C GLU A 201 8.47 21.70 -6.58
N LYS A 202 7.72 20.91 -5.80
CA LYS A 202 7.39 19.51 -6.12
C LYS A 202 6.54 19.44 -7.39
N ASN A 203 6.98 18.67 -8.40
CA ASN A 203 6.21 18.36 -9.62
C ASN A 203 5.07 17.40 -9.30
N ILE A 204 3.83 17.91 -9.17
CA ILE A 204 2.66 17.08 -8.90
C ILE A 204 2.07 16.60 -10.23
N TRP A 205 2.02 15.28 -10.40
CA TRP A 205 1.40 14.60 -11.52
C TRP A 205 0.14 13.88 -11.04
N ARG A 206 -0.88 13.84 -11.89
CA ARG A 206 -2.10 13.07 -11.70
C ARG A 206 -2.15 11.96 -12.73
N VAL A 207 -2.31 10.75 -12.25
CA VAL A 207 -2.43 9.53 -13.05
C VAL A 207 -3.91 9.12 -13.07
N ARG A 208 -4.44 8.88 -14.26
CA ARG A 208 -5.79 8.38 -14.47
C ARG A 208 -5.82 6.88 -14.21
N LEU A 209 -6.67 6.45 -13.28
CA LEU A 209 -6.76 5.05 -12.86
C LEU A 209 -7.76 4.23 -13.70
N ASP A 210 -8.74 4.90 -14.34
CA ASP A 210 -9.66 4.30 -15.31
C ASP A 210 -9.12 4.38 -16.75
N ASP A 211 -9.69 3.60 -17.65
CA ASP A 211 -9.26 3.54 -19.05
C ASP A 211 -9.98 4.58 -19.92
N PRO A 212 -9.27 5.60 -20.43
CA PRO A 212 -9.83 6.47 -21.44
C PRO A 212 -10.16 5.66 -22.71
N LEU A 213 -11.12 6.14 -23.50
CA LEU A 213 -11.38 5.56 -24.81
C LEU A 213 -10.27 5.95 -25.80
N ILE A 214 -9.92 5.03 -26.70
CA ILE A 214 -9.06 5.37 -27.83
C ILE A 214 -9.80 6.36 -28.75
N PRO A 215 -9.09 7.21 -29.53
CA PRO A 215 -9.74 8.21 -30.37
C PRO A 215 -10.82 7.66 -31.32
N ALA A 216 -10.61 6.46 -31.89
CA ALA A 216 -11.60 5.80 -32.75
C ALA A 216 -12.90 5.44 -32.00
N ASP A 217 -12.79 5.01 -30.75
CA ASP A 217 -13.94 4.65 -29.92
C ASP A 217 -14.63 5.88 -29.33
N GLU A 218 -13.88 6.97 -29.05
CA GLU A 218 -14.46 8.27 -28.71
C GLU A 218 -15.40 8.75 -29.82
N GLU A 219 -15.00 8.59 -31.09
CA GLU A 219 -15.81 8.97 -32.24
C GLU A 219 -17.02 8.04 -32.43
N ARG A 220 -16.82 6.72 -32.30
CA ARG A 220 -17.94 5.75 -32.34
C ARG A 220 -18.98 6.04 -31.26
N LEU A 221 -18.55 6.39 -30.05
CA LEU A 221 -19.44 6.75 -28.96
C LEU A 221 -20.24 8.02 -29.28
N LYS A 222 -19.61 9.06 -29.82
CA LYS A 222 -20.31 10.29 -30.26
C LYS A 222 -21.36 10.02 -31.34
N GLN A 223 -21.08 9.11 -32.28
CA GLN A 223 -22.03 8.72 -33.32
C GLN A 223 -23.25 7.98 -32.75
N GLN A 224 -23.04 7.15 -31.72
CA GLN A 224 -24.12 6.44 -31.02
C GLN A 224 -24.90 7.31 -30.04
N MET A 225 -24.27 8.35 -29.49
CA MET A 225 -24.89 9.33 -28.58
C MET A 225 -25.54 10.51 -29.29
N SER A 226 -25.37 10.62 -30.62
CA SER A 226 -26.11 11.58 -31.45
C SER A 226 -27.59 11.18 -31.42
N PRO A 227 -28.54 12.10 -31.15
CA PRO A 227 -29.93 11.73 -30.86
C PRO A 227 -30.60 11.10 -32.08
N CYS A 228 -30.78 9.78 -32.06
CA CYS A 228 -31.79 9.13 -32.88
C CYS A 228 -33.16 9.60 -32.41
N GLN A 229 -33.77 10.51 -33.18
CA GLN A 229 -35.20 10.63 -33.43
C GLN A 229 -36.12 10.44 -32.22
N PHE A 230 -36.34 11.52 -31.45
CA PHE A 230 -37.64 11.74 -30.81
C PHE A 230 -38.51 12.52 -31.80
N ASP A 231 -39.06 11.83 -32.79
CA ASP A 231 -40.24 12.26 -33.54
C ASP A 231 -41.30 11.17 -33.37
N ARG A 232 -42.15 11.34 -32.34
CA ARG A 232 -43.52 10.86 -32.27
C ARG A 232 -44.34 11.81 -31.40
#